data_AF-A0A1K0INX9-F1
#
_entry.id   AF-A0A1K0INX9-F1
#
_cell.length_a   1.000
_cell.length_b   1.000
_cell.length_c   1.000
_cell.angle_alpha   90.00
_cell.angle_beta   90.00
_cell.angle_gamma   90.00
#
_symmetry.space_group_name_H-M   'P 1'
#
loop_
_entity.id
_entity.type
_entity.pdbx_description
1 polymer ?
#
loop_
_entity_poly.entity_id
_entity_poly.type
_entity_poly.pdbx_seq_one_letter_code
_entity_poly.pdbx_strand_id
1 'polypeptide(L)'
;MADSQEIFTYYQNGRFGIPWCWKEKTGVEGCRKLNVEEFPLSTARTPPSLRDQPPPPPKPTPAPVKREKKTLIESSLEFHEWLNAPSAPQQKPAPAPEATKPRVKPFDMQDIPDAMERIGWPMSAKIMRKWFAGDLNYANTDTGAIRGINQNGKPFPAAMVDTTTFELRWILGFARARAKFDELVNTKLFDDSAYGSLKKIAKRLEPSPLLHRFMENV
;
A
#
# COMPACT_ATOMS: atom_id res chain seq x y z
N MET A 1 32.63 -4.61 -20.35
CA MET A 1 32.68 -3.20 -19.93
C MET A 1 32.20 -3.16 -18.49
N ALA A 2 33.02 -2.64 -17.58
CA ALA A 2 32.78 -2.74 -16.14
C ALA A 2 31.56 -1.92 -15.75
N ASP A 3 30.50 -2.61 -15.35
CA ASP A 3 29.28 -2.04 -14.79
C ASP A 3 29.66 -1.33 -13.51
N SER A 4 29.78 -0.01 -13.58
CA SER A 4 30.19 0.81 -12.45
C SER A 4 29.08 0.72 -11.43
N GLN A 5 29.33 0.07 -10.29
CA GLN A 5 28.39 -0.06 -9.18
C GLN A 5 28.13 1.32 -8.58
N GLU A 6 27.27 2.08 -9.23
CA GLU A 6 26.86 3.40 -8.78
C GLU A 6 25.98 3.20 -7.53
N ILE A 7 26.49 3.69 -6.40
CA ILE A 7 25.83 3.62 -5.12
C ILE A 7 25.03 4.91 -4.95
N PHE A 8 23.72 4.79 -4.76
CA PHE A 8 22.82 5.91 -4.53
C PHE A 8 22.58 6.12 -3.04
N THR A 9 22.65 7.38 -2.63
CA THR A 9 22.17 7.83 -1.33
C THR A 9 20.65 7.66 -1.25
N TYR A 10 20.17 7.09 -0.15
CA TYR A 10 18.73 7.07 0.16
C TYR A 10 18.48 7.44 1.60
N TYR A 11 17.24 7.80 1.90
CA TYR A 11 16.81 8.13 3.25
C TYR A 11 15.96 7.01 3.82
N GLN A 12 16.29 6.58 5.03
CA GLN A 12 15.52 5.59 5.76
C GLN A 12 14.89 6.22 7.00
N ASN A 13 13.64 5.86 7.30
CA ASN A 13 12.97 6.31 8.51
C ASN A 13 13.67 5.71 9.75
N GLY A 14 14.21 6.57 10.61
CA GLY A 14 14.85 6.17 11.86
C GLY A 14 13.82 5.96 12.96
N ARG A 15 13.61 4.70 13.37
CA ARG A 15 12.61 4.36 14.41
C ARG A 15 13.22 4.30 15.80
N PHE A 16 13.67 5.42 16.35
CA PHE A 16 14.02 5.53 17.79
C PHE A 16 13.72 6.92 18.35
N GLY A 17 12.67 7.03 19.17
CA GLY A 17 12.47 8.10 20.16
C GLY A 17 12.00 9.47 19.67
N ILE A 18 12.04 9.78 18.38
CA ILE A 18 11.64 11.09 17.83
C ILE A 18 10.62 10.87 16.69
N PRO A 19 9.55 11.68 16.57
CA PRO A 19 8.66 11.60 15.42
C PRO A 19 9.45 11.97 14.15
N TRP A 20 9.65 10.99 13.27
CA TRP A 20 10.06 11.18 11.87
C TRP A 20 11.44 11.83 11.64
N CYS A 21 12.52 11.17 12.07
CA CYS A 21 13.86 11.50 11.58
C CYS A 21 14.23 10.64 10.36
N TRP A 22 14.55 11.27 9.24
CA TRP A 22 15.15 10.60 8.09
C TRP A 22 16.65 10.47 8.32
N LYS A 23 17.16 9.24 8.29
CA LYS A 23 18.60 8.96 8.33
C LYS A 23 19.08 8.77 6.91
N GLU A 24 20.05 9.58 6.51
CA GLU A 24 20.76 9.42 5.26
C GLU A 24 21.61 8.14 5.31
N LYS A 25 21.55 7.35 4.24
CA LYS A 25 22.34 6.14 4.03
C LYS A 25 23.14 6.34 2.74
N THR A 26 24.47 6.45 2.90
CA THR A 26 25.42 6.77 1.81
C THR A 26 26.57 5.76 1.83
N GLY A 27 27.19 5.48 0.67
CA GLY A 27 28.34 4.59 0.57
C GLY A 27 27.98 3.11 0.76
N VAL A 28 28.69 2.39 1.65
CA VAL A 28 28.54 0.92 1.81
C VAL A 28 27.12 0.50 2.20
N GLU A 29 26.38 1.37 2.89
CA GLU A 29 24.98 1.16 3.29
C GLU A 29 23.96 1.71 2.28
N GLY A 30 24.42 2.30 1.16
CA GLY A 30 23.59 2.87 0.10
C GLY A 30 22.95 1.81 -0.81
N CYS A 31 22.09 2.27 -1.72
CA CYS A 31 21.42 1.40 -2.68
C CYS A 31 22.30 1.16 -3.91
N ARG A 32 22.43 -0.10 -4.33
CA ARG A 32 23.02 -0.43 -5.64
C ARG A 32 21.95 -0.43 -6.70
N LYS A 33 22.24 0.17 -7.85
CA LYS A 33 21.39 0.06 -9.04
C LYS A 33 21.40 -1.38 -9.54
N LEU A 34 20.23 -1.95 -9.71
CA LEU A 34 20.05 -3.24 -10.36
C LEU A 34 19.66 -3.01 -11.82
N ASN A 35 20.16 -3.86 -12.71
CA ASN A 35 19.74 -3.83 -14.10
C ASN A 35 18.28 -4.31 -14.20
N VAL A 36 17.43 -3.52 -14.85
CA VAL A 36 15.99 -3.80 -15.03
C VAL A 36 15.78 -5.06 -15.90
N GLU A 37 16.69 -5.35 -16.83
CA GLU A 37 16.68 -6.56 -17.66
C GLU A 37 16.95 -7.82 -16.82
N GLU A 38 17.77 -7.70 -15.76
CA GLU A 38 18.10 -8.80 -14.85
C GLU A 38 17.01 -9.02 -13.78
N PHE A 39 16.27 -7.97 -13.40
CA PHE A 39 15.21 -8.00 -12.40
C PHE A 39 13.92 -7.33 -12.90
N PRO A 40 13.15 -8.00 -13.78
CA PRO A 40 11.91 -7.45 -14.30
C PRO A 40 10.83 -7.34 -13.22
N LEU A 41 9.85 -6.46 -13.45
CA LEU A 41 8.63 -6.38 -12.67
C LEU A 41 7.91 -7.73 -12.70
N SER A 42 7.63 -8.29 -11.52
CA SER A 42 6.86 -9.52 -11.42
C SER A 42 5.37 -9.24 -11.59
N THR A 43 4.74 -10.04 -12.44
CA THR A 43 3.27 -10.09 -12.61
C THR A 43 2.71 -11.47 -12.26
N ALA A 44 3.53 -12.33 -11.65
CA ALA A 44 3.17 -13.71 -11.37
C ALA A 44 2.16 -13.85 -10.22
N ARG A 45 2.05 -12.83 -9.36
CA ARG A 45 1.11 -12.85 -8.24
C ARG A 45 -0.31 -12.58 -8.73
N THR A 46 -1.23 -13.45 -8.33
CA THR A 46 -2.64 -13.24 -8.59
C THR A 46 -3.13 -11.96 -7.91
N PRO A 47 -3.98 -11.15 -8.58
CA PRO A 47 -4.58 -9.97 -7.96
C PRO A 47 -5.34 -10.35 -6.68
N PRO A 48 -5.44 -9.42 -5.71
CA PRO A 48 -6.31 -9.61 -4.55
C PRO A 48 -7.74 -9.90 -4.99
N SER A 49 -8.48 -10.66 -4.20
CA SER A 49 -9.93 -10.81 -4.39
C SER A 49 -10.59 -9.44 -4.32
N LEU A 50 -11.58 -9.22 -5.20
CA LEU A 50 -12.36 -8.00 -5.21
C LEU A 50 -13.03 -7.81 -3.84
N ARG A 51 -13.06 -6.56 -3.37
CA ARG A 51 -13.52 -6.17 -2.02
C ARG A 51 -14.88 -6.74 -1.64
N ASP A 52 -15.78 -6.87 -2.61
CA ASP A 52 -17.16 -7.30 -2.42
C ASP A 52 -17.39 -8.77 -2.80
N GLN A 53 -16.33 -9.52 -3.14
CA GLN A 53 -16.43 -10.96 -3.28
C GLN A 53 -16.33 -11.65 -1.92
N PRO A 54 -17.18 -12.66 -1.65
CA PRO A 54 -16.99 -13.55 -0.51
C PRO A 54 -15.55 -14.06 -0.52
N PRO A 55 -14.88 -14.16 0.65
CA PRO A 55 -13.53 -14.68 0.70
C PRO A 55 -13.49 -16.03 -0.04
N PRO A 56 -12.51 -16.25 -0.93
CA PRO A 56 -12.39 -17.54 -1.58
C PRO A 56 -12.30 -18.62 -0.49
N PRO A 57 -12.96 -19.77 -0.69
CA PRO A 57 -12.92 -20.84 0.30
C PRO A 57 -11.45 -21.14 0.61
N PRO A 58 -11.10 -21.33 1.90
CA PRO A 58 -9.72 -21.56 2.30
C PRO A 58 -9.16 -22.70 1.45
N LYS A 59 -8.08 -22.43 0.70
CA LYS A 59 -7.36 -23.48 -0.02
C LYS A 59 -7.02 -24.57 1.01
N PRO A 60 -7.27 -25.86 0.71
CA PRO A 60 -6.88 -26.93 1.61
C PRO A 60 -5.41 -26.76 1.91
N THR A 61 -5.12 -26.44 3.16
CA THR A 61 -3.75 -26.36 3.64
C THR A 61 -3.17 -27.75 3.47
N PRO A 62 -2.09 -27.95 2.69
CA PRO A 62 -1.43 -29.25 2.69
C PRO A 62 -1.08 -29.56 4.14
N ALA A 63 -1.57 -30.71 4.61
CA ALA A 63 -1.38 -31.13 5.99
C ALA A 63 0.10 -30.97 6.37
N PRO A 64 0.42 -30.41 7.55
CA PRO A 64 1.79 -30.32 7.98
C PRO A 64 2.36 -31.74 7.99
N VAL A 65 3.30 -32.01 7.09
CA VAL A 65 4.10 -33.23 7.14
C VAL A 65 4.80 -33.17 8.50
N LYS A 66 4.38 -34.05 9.43
CA LYS A 66 5.05 -34.24 10.71
C LYS A 66 6.49 -34.58 10.40
N ARG A 67 7.38 -33.59 10.56
CA ARG A 67 8.81 -33.88 10.68
C ARG A 67 8.97 -34.62 11.99
N GLU A 68 9.29 -35.90 11.91
CA GLU A 68 9.64 -36.70 13.08
C GLU A 68 10.80 -36.00 13.79
N LYS A 69 10.60 -35.73 15.08
CA LYS A 69 11.64 -35.14 15.92
C LYS A 69 12.65 -36.24 16.21
N LYS A 70 13.72 -36.30 15.41
CA LYS A 70 14.89 -37.12 15.75
C LYS A 70 15.38 -36.72 17.14
N THR A 71 15.71 -37.71 17.95
CA THR A 71 16.16 -37.47 19.31
C THR A 71 17.57 -36.87 19.31
N LEU A 72 17.92 -36.09 20.34
CA LEU A 72 19.26 -35.47 20.44
C LEU A 72 20.39 -36.52 20.42
N ILE A 73 20.10 -37.74 20.88
CA ILE A 73 21.02 -38.88 20.89
C ILE A 73 21.30 -39.36 19.45
N GLU A 74 20.25 -39.57 18.64
CA GLU A 74 20.41 -39.97 17.22
C GLU A 74 21.16 -38.91 16.41
N SER A 75 20.87 -37.63 16.63
CA SER A 75 21.59 -36.55 15.94
C SER A 75 23.08 -36.49 16.30
N SER A 76 23.42 -36.89 17.53
CA SER A 76 24.80 -36.92 18.01
C SER A 76 25.55 -38.15 17.49
N LEU A 77 24.87 -39.29 17.34
CA LEU A 77 25.43 -40.50 16.73
C LEU A 77 25.67 -40.32 15.23
N GLU A 78 24.71 -39.75 14.49
CA GLU A 78 24.88 -39.41 13.06
C GLU A 78 26.05 -38.44 12.85
N PHE A 79 26.22 -37.47 13.76
CA PHE A 79 27.35 -36.54 13.70
C PHE A 79 28.70 -37.22 14.01
N HIS A 80 28.72 -38.16 14.96
CA HIS A 80 29.93 -38.89 15.31
C HIS A 80 30.32 -39.89 14.20
N GLU A 81 29.35 -40.51 13.53
CA GLU A 81 29.58 -41.32 12.33
C GLU A 81 30.11 -40.47 11.18
N TRP A 82 29.58 -39.25 11.00
CA TRP A 82 30.07 -38.30 10.01
C TRP A 82 31.51 -37.85 10.28
N LEU A 83 31.88 -37.58 11.54
CA LEU A 83 33.25 -37.20 11.91
C LEU A 83 34.27 -38.31 11.67
N ASN A 84 33.85 -39.57 11.73
CA ASN A 84 34.69 -40.74 11.57
C ASN A 84 34.64 -41.33 10.14
N ALA A 85 33.85 -40.75 9.25
CA ALA A 85 33.83 -41.15 7.85
C ALA A 85 35.18 -40.77 7.19
N PRO A 86 35.87 -41.71 6.52
CA PRO A 86 37.12 -41.41 5.83
C PRO A 86 36.85 -40.34 4.77
N SER A 87 37.61 -39.25 4.81
CA SER A 87 37.49 -38.13 3.88
C SER A 87 37.50 -38.64 2.45
N ALA A 88 36.38 -38.45 1.74
CA ALA A 88 36.26 -38.73 0.32
C ALA A 88 37.45 -38.12 -0.44
N PRO A 89 37.98 -38.80 -1.48
CA PRO A 89 39.13 -38.31 -2.22
C PRO A 89 38.91 -36.87 -2.66
N GLN A 90 39.85 -35.99 -2.26
CA GLN A 90 39.82 -34.56 -2.57
C GLN A 90 39.55 -34.36 -4.06
N GLN A 91 38.34 -33.92 -4.40
CA GLN A 91 38.10 -33.28 -5.68
C GLN A 91 38.91 -31.99 -5.69
N LYS A 92 39.77 -31.85 -6.71
CA LYS A 92 40.51 -30.62 -7.02
C LYS A 92 39.57 -29.40 -6.87
N PRO A 93 40.02 -28.26 -6.32
CA PRO A 93 39.15 -27.10 -6.16
C PRO A 93 38.59 -26.70 -7.52
N ALA A 94 37.27 -26.78 -7.67
CA ALA A 94 36.58 -26.12 -8.75
C ALA A 94 36.92 -24.62 -8.70
N PRO A 95 37.01 -23.93 -9.86
CA PRO A 95 37.20 -22.49 -9.89
C PRO A 95 36.19 -21.82 -8.95
N ALA A 96 36.66 -20.84 -8.17
CA ALA A 96 35.83 -20.10 -7.23
C ALA A 96 34.50 -19.70 -7.92
N PRO A 97 33.34 -20.00 -7.33
CA PRO A 97 32.08 -19.54 -7.90
C PRO A 97 32.16 -18.02 -7.98
N GLU A 98 32.03 -17.51 -9.20
CA GLU A 98 31.85 -16.09 -9.47
C GLU A 98 30.91 -15.51 -8.42
N ALA A 99 31.32 -14.40 -7.81
CA ALA A 99 30.60 -13.72 -6.74
C ALA A 99 29.10 -13.75 -7.07
N THR A 100 28.35 -14.60 -6.36
CA THR A 100 26.95 -14.85 -6.67
C THR A 100 26.25 -13.52 -6.52
N LYS A 101 25.84 -12.93 -7.65
CA LYS A 101 25.14 -11.64 -7.66
C LYS A 101 23.99 -11.74 -6.65
N PRO A 102 23.77 -10.71 -5.81
CA PRO A 102 22.75 -10.77 -4.79
C PRO A 102 21.40 -11.10 -5.45
N ARG A 103 20.81 -12.23 -5.07
CA ARG A 103 19.53 -12.69 -5.59
C ARG A 103 18.42 -11.85 -4.97
N VAL A 104 18.13 -10.70 -5.61
CA VAL A 104 17.04 -9.83 -5.18
C VAL A 104 15.71 -10.45 -5.60
N LYS A 105 14.72 -10.46 -4.70
CA LYS A 105 13.36 -10.89 -5.00
C LYS A 105 12.81 -9.98 -6.12
N PRO A 106 12.24 -10.53 -7.20
CA PRO A 106 11.52 -9.73 -8.19
C PRO A 106 10.44 -8.89 -7.50
N PHE A 107 10.40 -7.59 -7.83
CA PHE A 107 9.45 -6.66 -7.25
C PHE A 107 8.08 -6.86 -7.91
N ASP A 108 7.05 -7.06 -7.10
CA ASP A 108 5.65 -7.13 -7.54
C ASP A 108 4.93 -5.83 -7.14
N MET A 109 4.01 -5.34 -7.97
CA MET A 109 3.24 -4.12 -7.66
C MET A 109 2.46 -4.26 -6.33
N GLN A 110 2.06 -5.48 -5.97
CA GLN A 110 1.39 -5.77 -4.71
C GLN A 110 2.32 -5.70 -3.48
N ASP A 111 3.63 -5.50 -3.65
CA ASP A 111 4.57 -5.28 -2.55
C ASP A 111 4.58 -3.81 -2.07
N ILE A 112 4.02 -2.88 -2.86
CA ILE A 112 3.95 -1.44 -2.54
C ILE A 112 3.26 -1.16 -1.18
N PRO A 113 2.08 -1.73 -0.86
CA PRO A 113 1.40 -1.42 0.39
C PRO A 113 2.20 -1.86 1.61
N ASP A 114 2.90 -2.99 1.52
CA ASP A 114 3.74 -3.49 2.61
C ASP A 114 4.99 -2.62 2.77
N ALA A 115 5.56 -2.13 1.68
CA ALA A 115 6.65 -1.14 1.72
C ALA A 115 6.19 0.17 2.38
N MET A 116 4.99 0.66 2.05
CA MET A 116 4.38 1.85 2.67
C MET A 116 4.24 1.70 4.19
N GLU A 117 3.78 0.55 4.68
CA GLU A 117 3.71 0.30 6.14
C GLU A 117 5.08 0.32 6.80
N ARG A 118 6.10 -0.28 6.17
CA ARG A 118 7.47 -0.29 6.70
C ARG A 118 8.06 1.11 6.84
N ILE A 119 7.75 2.02 5.91
CA ILE A 119 8.22 3.42 5.97
C ILE A 119 7.33 4.33 6.82
N GLY A 120 6.25 3.80 7.40
CA GLY A 120 5.36 4.52 8.31
C GLY A 120 4.19 5.23 7.63
N TRP A 121 3.79 4.84 6.42
CA TRP A 121 2.65 5.40 5.67
C TRP A 121 1.41 4.47 5.71
N PRO A 122 0.81 4.20 6.89
CA PRO A 122 -0.24 3.21 7.02
C PRO A 122 -1.53 3.61 6.29
N MET A 123 -1.84 4.90 6.20
CA MET A 123 -3.04 5.36 5.49
C MET A 123 -2.90 5.18 3.98
N SER A 124 -1.74 5.51 3.43
CA SER A 124 -1.45 5.26 2.02
C SER A 124 -1.50 3.77 1.68
N ALA A 125 -0.95 2.90 2.57
CA ALA A 125 -1.05 1.46 2.42
C ALA A 125 -2.51 0.97 2.38
N LYS A 126 -3.38 1.48 3.26
CA LYS A 126 -4.81 1.15 3.26
C LYS A 126 -5.49 1.53 1.95
N ILE A 127 -5.20 2.71 1.40
CA ILE A 127 -5.76 3.15 0.11
C ILE A 127 -5.28 2.25 -1.02
N MET A 128 -3.97 1.95 -1.08
CA MET A 128 -3.41 1.10 -2.13
C MET A 128 -4.02 -0.31 -2.10
N ARG A 129 -4.22 -0.89 -0.90
CA ARG A 129 -4.90 -2.18 -0.78
C ARG A 129 -6.35 -2.13 -1.24
N LYS A 130 -7.08 -1.07 -0.90
CA LYS A 130 -8.44 -0.85 -1.40
C LYS A 130 -8.48 -0.69 -2.92
N TRP A 131 -7.51 0.02 -3.49
CA TRP A 131 -7.42 0.24 -4.93
C TRP A 131 -7.10 -1.06 -5.68
N PHE A 132 -6.13 -1.85 -5.21
CA PHE A 132 -5.80 -3.16 -5.80
C PHE A 132 -6.91 -4.20 -5.66
N ALA A 133 -7.79 -4.05 -4.67
CA ALA A 133 -8.96 -4.92 -4.47
C ALA A 133 -10.25 -4.33 -5.09
N GLY A 134 -10.18 -3.22 -5.82
CA GLY A 134 -11.34 -2.58 -6.43
C GLY A 134 -11.62 -3.10 -7.84
N ASP A 135 -12.88 -3.07 -8.27
CA ASP A 135 -13.22 -3.34 -9.68
C ASP A 135 -12.76 -2.17 -10.57
N LEU A 136 -12.51 -2.49 -11.84
CA LEU A 136 -12.11 -1.52 -12.85
C LEU A 136 -13.12 -0.38 -13.00
N ASN A 137 -12.77 0.80 -12.50
CA ASN A 137 -13.56 2.02 -12.63
C ASN A 137 -12.63 3.22 -12.80
N TYR A 138 -12.87 4.03 -13.83
CA TYR A 138 -12.10 5.23 -14.11
C TYR A 138 -12.95 6.25 -14.86
N ALA A 139 -12.60 7.53 -14.79
CA ALA A 139 -13.21 8.56 -15.63
C ALA A 139 -12.49 8.62 -16.98
N ASN A 140 -13.24 8.79 -18.07
CA ASN A 140 -12.68 8.93 -19.43
C ASN A 140 -12.30 10.38 -19.79
N THR A 141 -12.71 11.35 -18.97
CA THR A 141 -12.50 12.79 -19.19
C THR A 141 -12.29 13.48 -17.85
N ASP A 142 -11.57 14.60 -17.85
CA ASP A 142 -11.37 15.43 -16.65
C ASP A 142 -12.70 15.96 -16.08
N THR A 143 -13.62 16.33 -16.99
CA THR A 143 -14.96 16.76 -16.59
C THR A 143 -15.73 15.61 -15.93
N GLY A 144 -15.58 14.38 -16.44
CA GLY A 144 -16.12 13.18 -15.82
C GLY A 144 -15.53 12.95 -14.43
N ALA A 145 -14.20 13.08 -14.27
CA ALA A 145 -13.52 12.93 -12.99
C ALA A 145 -14.04 13.93 -11.95
N ILE A 146 -14.16 15.20 -12.32
CA ILE A 146 -14.69 16.27 -11.44
C ILE A 146 -16.14 15.99 -11.04
N ARG A 147 -16.95 15.46 -11.97
CA ARG A 147 -18.39 15.20 -11.75
C ARG A 147 -18.67 13.82 -11.14
N GLY A 148 -17.65 13.00 -10.90
CA GLY A 148 -17.82 11.64 -10.39
C GLY A 148 -18.48 10.69 -11.41
N ILE A 149 -18.20 10.86 -12.70
CA ILE A 149 -18.73 10.07 -13.81
C ILE A 149 -17.65 9.08 -14.29
N ASN A 150 -18.03 7.80 -14.39
CA ASN A 150 -17.17 6.70 -14.80
C ASN A 150 -17.09 6.54 -16.34
N GLN A 151 -16.36 5.53 -16.80
CA GLN A 151 -16.08 5.25 -18.20
C GLN A 151 -17.33 4.98 -19.04
N ASN A 152 -18.44 4.62 -18.40
CA ASN A 152 -19.72 4.31 -19.04
C ASN A 152 -20.68 5.52 -19.04
N GLY A 153 -20.22 6.71 -18.63
CA GLY A 153 -21.07 7.89 -18.51
C GLY A 153 -22.04 7.85 -17.33
N LYS A 154 -21.83 6.95 -16.36
CA LYS A 154 -22.67 6.81 -15.15
C LYS A 154 -21.93 7.34 -13.92
N PRO A 155 -22.63 7.78 -12.86
CA PRO A 155 -21.99 8.06 -11.58
C PRO A 155 -21.20 6.85 -11.05
N PHE A 156 -20.11 7.09 -10.34
CA PHE A 156 -19.38 6.02 -9.66
C PHE A 156 -20.31 5.25 -8.71
N PRO A 157 -20.26 3.90 -8.70
CA PRO A 157 -21.01 3.10 -7.73
C PRO A 157 -20.63 3.50 -6.30
N ALA A 158 -21.59 3.46 -5.37
CA ALA A 158 -21.34 3.81 -3.97
C ALA A 158 -20.23 2.97 -3.33
N ALA A 159 -20.10 1.69 -3.72
CA ALA A 159 -19.03 0.80 -3.27
C ALA A 159 -17.61 1.29 -3.64
N MET A 160 -17.50 2.09 -4.71
CA MET A 160 -16.25 2.66 -5.21
C MET A 160 -15.93 4.03 -4.62
N VAL A 161 -16.85 4.62 -3.84
CA VAL A 161 -16.62 5.88 -3.14
C VAL A 161 -16.18 5.57 -1.71
N ASP A 162 -14.93 5.88 -1.40
CA ASP A 162 -14.40 5.62 -0.07
C ASP A 162 -14.82 6.70 0.94
N THR A 163 -15.76 6.36 1.81
CA THR A 163 -16.24 7.23 2.88
C THR A 163 -15.65 6.89 4.25
N THR A 164 -14.75 5.89 4.31
CA THR A 164 -14.37 5.25 5.58
C THR A 164 -12.87 5.31 5.88
N THR A 165 -12.00 5.40 4.87
CA THR A 165 -10.54 5.45 5.14
C THR A 165 -10.15 6.74 5.82
N PHE A 166 -10.65 7.87 5.34
CA PHE A 166 -10.28 9.19 5.84
C PHE A 166 -11.42 9.79 6.64
N GLU A 167 -11.38 9.56 7.94
CA GLU A 167 -12.31 10.22 8.84
C GLU A 167 -11.91 11.68 9.06
N LEU A 168 -12.90 12.57 9.16
CA LEU A 168 -12.65 14.00 9.41
C LEU A 168 -11.79 14.22 10.66
N ARG A 169 -12.00 13.45 11.74
CA ARG A 169 -11.18 13.53 12.95
C ARG A 169 -9.68 13.30 12.69
N TRP A 170 -9.35 12.39 11.77
CA TRP A 170 -7.97 12.08 11.40
C TRP A 170 -7.38 13.25 10.59
N ILE A 171 -8.14 13.77 9.62
CA ILE A 171 -7.75 14.92 8.81
C ILE A 171 -7.51 16.16 9.70
N LEU A 172 -8.37 16.40 10.69
CA LEU A 172 -8.24 17.50 11.64
C LEU A 172 -7.09 17.30 12.66
N GLY A 173 -6.40 16.16 12.63
CA GLY A 173 -5.13 15.98 13.32
C GLY A 173 -3.99 16.78 12.69
N PHE A 174 -4.11 17.15 11.40
CA PHE A 174 -3.11 17.98 10.72
C PHE A 174 -3.41 19.47 10.91
N ALA A 175 -2.44 20.21 11.46
CA ALA A 175 -2.61 21.65 11.79
C ALA A 175 -3.09 22.49 10.60
N ARG A 176 -2.55 22.24 9.40
CA ARG A 176 -2.97 22.94 8.17
C ARG A 176 -4.45 22.70 7.82
N ALA A 177 -4.91 21.46 7.94
CA ALA A 177 -6.28 21.11 7.65
C ALA A 177 -7.24 21.66 8.71
N ARG A 178 -6.85 21.58 9.99
CA ARG A 178 -7.59 22.18 11.11
C ARG A 178 -7.78 23.69 10.92
N ALA A 179 -6.71 24.43 10.63
CA ALA A 179 -6.80 25.88 10.42
C ALA A 179 -7.79 26.25 9.30
N LYS A 180 -7.79 25.50 8.19
CA LYS A 180 -8.73 25.72 7.09
C LYS A 180 -10.16 25.31 7.44
N PHE A 181 -10.34 24.24 8.20
CA PHE A 181 -11.65 23.85 8.70
C PHE A 181 -12.22 24.89 9.67
N ASP A 182 -11.41 25.39 10.60
CA ASP A 182 -11.82 26.42 11.56
C ASP A 182 -12.14 27.74 10.85
N GLU A 183 -11.35 28.15 9.84
CA GLU A 183 -11.67 29.28 8.97
C GLU A 183 -13.03 29.09 8.28
N LEU A 184 -13.25 27.91 7.70
CA LEU A 184 -14.48 27.60 6.98
C LEU A 184 -15.70 27.70 7.91
N VAL A 185 -15.66 27.01 9.06
CA VAL A 185 -16.79 26.91 9.99
C VAL A 185 -17.06 28.23 10.71
N ASN A 186 -16.03 28.95 11.13
CA ASN A 186 -16.22 30.15 11.96
C ASN A 186 -16.43 31.43 11.14
N THR A 187 -15.98 31.46 9.89
CA THR A 187 -16.03 32.70 9.08
C THR A 187 -16.72 32.49 7.73
N LYS A 188 -16.18 31.62 6.87
CA LYS A 188 -16.61 31.55 5.46
C LYS A 188 -18.02 31.01 5.27
N LEU A 189 -18.50 30.16 6.17
CA LEU A 189 -19.84 29.57 6.06
C LEU A 189 -20.95 30.63 6.17
N PHE A 190 -20.68 31.72 6.90
CA PHE A 190 -21.64 32.79 7.19
C PHE A 190 -21.40 34.07 6.36
N ASP A 191 -20.48 34.01 5.39
CA ASP A 191 -20.19 35.13 4.52
C ASP A 191 -21.34 35.39 3.54
N ASP A 192 -21.50 36.64 3.09
CA ASP A 192 -22.55 37.05 2.15
C ASP A 192 -22.46 36.26 0.83
N SER A 193 -21.23 35.89 0.44
CA SER A 193 -20.98 35.04 -0.72
C SER A 193 -21.55 33.62 -0.55
N ALA A 194 -21.46 33.05 0.65
CA ALA A 194 -22.04 31.75 1.00
C ALA A 194 -23.57 31.85 1.02
N TYR A 195 -24.13 32.89 1.63
CA TYR A 195 -25.57 33.15 1.60
C TYR A 195 -26.11 33.32 0.17
N GLY A 196 -25.40 34.08 -0.67
CA GLY A 196 -25.73 34.24 -2.09
C GLY A 196 -25.71 32.92 -2.87
N SER A 197 -24.77 32.03 -2.54
CA SER A 197 -24.68 30.69 -3.13
C SER A 197 -25.83 29.78 -2.67
N LEU A 198 -26.15 29.78 -1.37
CA LEU A 198 -27.30 29.05 -0.83
C LEU A 198 -28.61 29.53 -1.46
N LYS A 199 -28.80 30.84 -1.61
CA LYS A 199 -29.98 31.41 -2.28
C LYS A 199 -30.10 30.95 -3.74
N LYS A 200 -28.98 30.83 -4.47
CA LYS A 200 -28.97 30.30 -5.84
C LYS A 200 -29.31 28.81 -5.91
N ILE A 201 -28.89 28.03 -4.91
CA ILE A 201 -29.22 26.60 -4.79
C ILE A 201 -30.70 26.44 -4.41
N ALA A 202 -31.16 27.16 -3.39
CA ALA A 202 -32.55 27.15 -2.92
C ALA A 202 -33.53 27.60 -4.01
N LYS A 203 -33.15 28.52 -4.91
CA LYS A 203 -33.97 28.88 -6.08
C LYS A 203 -34.04 27.81 -7.16
N ARG A 204 -33.03 26.93 -7.25
CA ARG A 204 -32.96 25.84 -8.23
C ARG A 204 -33.64 24.57 -7.75
N LEU A 205 -33.62 24.36 -6.44
CA LEU A 205 -34.47 23.37 -5.79
C LEU A 205 -35.88 23.95 -5.84
N GLU A 206 -36.72 23.48 -6.76
CA GLU A 206 -38.17 23.72 -6.71
C GLU A 206 -38.65 23.61 -5.25
N PRO A 207 -39.55 24.49 -4.77
CA PRO A 207 -40.07 24.39 -3.42
C PRO A 207 -40.63 22.98 -3.24
N SER A 208 -39.92 22.17 -2.46
CA SER A 208 -40.33 20.81 -2.17
C SER A 208 -41.78 20.85 -1.69
N PRO A 209 -42.68 19.99 -2.20
CA PRO A 209 -44.05 19.87 -1.70
C PRO A 209 -44.12 19.66 -0.17
N LEU A 210 -43.01 19.25 0.45
CA LEU A 210 -42.88 19.07 1.89
C LEU A 210 -42.63 20.37 2.68
N LEU A 211 -42.23 21.47 2.03
CA LEU A 211 -42.04 22.77 2.69
C LEU A 211 -43.35 23.55 2.87
N HIS A 212 -44.33 23.39 1.97
CA HIS A 212 -45.66 24.02 2.13
C HIS A 212 -46.37 23.50 3.40
N ARG A 213 -46.22 22.20 3.69
CA ARG A 213 -46.85 21.54 4.84
C ARG A 213 -46.24 21.90 6.20
N PHE A 214 -45.01 22.44 6.22
CA PHE A 214 -44.34 22.86 7.45
C PHE A 214 -44.67 24.32 7.83
N MET A 215 -45.03 25.16 6.85
CA MET A 215 -45.43 26.56 7.11
C MET A 215 -46.93 26.75 7.32
N GLU A 216 -47.78 25.77 6.99
CA GLU A 216 -49.22 25.79 7.28
C GLU A 216 -49.59 25.36 8.70
N ASN A 217 -48.64 24.88 9.51
CA ASN A 217 -48.84 24.39 10.88
C ASN A 217 -48.10 25.22 11.95
N VAL A 218 -47.77 26.49 11.63
CA VAL A 218 -47.31 27.51 12.60
C VAL A 218 -48.27 28.67 12.53
#